data_AF-A0A944BF54-F1
#
_entry.id   AF-A0A944BF54-F1
#
_cell.length_a   1.000
_cell.length_b   1.000
_cell.length_c   1.000
_cell.angle_alpha   90.00
_cell.angle_beta   90.00
_cell.angle_gamma   90.00
#
_symmetry.space_group_name_H-M   'P 1'
#
loop_
_entity.id
_entity.type
_entity.pdbx_description
1 polymer ?
#
loop_
_entity_poly.entity_id
_entity_poly.type
_entity_poly.pdbx_seq_one_letter_code
_entity_poly.pdbx_strand_id
1 'polypeptide(L)'
;MKKIILFILSMLAFISIEAKTVFAIEGPERSYNHIKVVNCTSQNNFSCKFVSLSKNRDGSFKRGEEYGTYHFNGHKDEQKIIAKIKRESLIGIETPVDFPVDIEVTISYVDHRFYDYVVVVLYDKNSVKYDSF
;
A
#
# COMPACT_ATOMS: atom_id res chain seq x y z
N MET A 1 46.60 -31.59 -7.38
CA MET A 1 45.36 -31.30 -6.65
C MET A 1 44.76 -30.00 -7.20
N LYS A 2 43.71 -30.08 -8.03
CA LYS A 2 43.04 -28.90 -8.61
C LYS A 2 41.94 -28.43 -7.65
N LYS A 3 41.99 -27.19 -7.18
CA LYS A 3 40.94 -26.58 -6.34
C LYS A 3 39.86 -26.02 -7.27
N ILE A 4 38.67 -26.61 -7.23
CA ILE A 4 37.47 -26.06 -7.88
C ILE A 4 36.87 -25.06 -6.90
N ILE A 5 36.95 -23.77 -7.22
CA ILE A 5 36.24 -22.71 -6.50
C ILE A 5 34.86 -22.61 -7.16
N LEU A 6 33.83 -23.14 -6.49
CA LEU A 6 32.45 -22.96 -6.90
C LEU A 6 32.03 -21.53 -6.56
N PHE A 7 31.94 -20.66 -7.57
CA PHE A 7 31.31 -19.35 -7.43
C PHE A 7 29.79 -19.57 -7.42
N ILE A 8 29.18 -19.60 -6.23
CA ILE A 8 27.72 -19.52 -6.09
C ILE A 8 27.35 -18.06 -6.37
N LEU A 9 27.01 -17.79 -7.63
CA LEU A 9 26.43 -16.53 -8.05
C LEU A 9 25.03 -16.46 -7.41
N SER A 10 24.92 -15.80 -6.25
CA SER A 10 23.65 -15.51 -5.61
C SER A 10 22.85 -14.60 -6.54
N MET A 11 21.96 -15.21 -7.32
CA MET A 11 20.95 -14.51 -8.10
C MET A 11 20.01 -13.86 -7.09
N LEU A 12 20.32 -12.61 -6.71
CA LEU A 12 19.37 -11.70 -6.09
C LEU A 12 18.28 -11.48 -7.13
N ALA A 13 17.25 -12.32 -7.07
CA ALA A 13 16.00 -12.07 -7.76
C ALA A 13 15.45 -10.75 -7.21
N PHE A 14 15.69 -9.66 -7.92
CA PHE A 14 14.93 -8.44 -7.76
C PHE A 14 13.51 -8.79 -8.19
N ILE A 15 12.69 -9.22 -7.24
CA ILE A 15 11.25 -9.33 -7.42
C ILE A 15 10.78 -7.89 -7.64
N SER A 16 10.73 -7.48 -8.92
CA SER A 16 10.05 -6.27 -9.34
C SER A 16 8.58 -6.50 -9.02
N ILE A 17 8.05 -5.75 -8.06
CA ILE A 17 6.65 -5.88 -7.69
C ILE A 17 5.86 -5.07 -8.69
N GLU A 18 4.90 -5.72 -9.32
CA GLU A 18 3.82 -5.05 -10.03
C GLU A 18 2.83 -4.52 -8.98
N ALA A 19 3.28 -3.54 -8.19
CA ALA A 19 2.42 -2.83 -7.25
C ALA A 19 1.53 -1.94 -8.11
N LYS A 20 0.24 -2.30 -8.25
CA LYS A 20 -0.68 -1.56 -9.12
C LYS A 20 -0.83 -0.09 -8.73
N THR A 21 -0.61 0.26 -7.45
CA THR A 21 -0.62 1.67 -7.00
C THR A 21 0.39 1.91 -5.87
N VAL A 22 1.34 2.83 -6.11
CA VAL A 22 2.33 3.29 -5.13
C VAL A 22 2.03 4.74 -4.75
N PHE A 23 2.12 5.08 -3.46
CA PHE A 23 1.86 6.43 -2.98
C PHE A 23 2.66 6.77 -1.72
N ALA A 24 2.94 8.06 -1.50
CA ALA A 24 3.67 8.51 -0.32
C ALA A 24 2.70 8.99 0.76
N ILE A 25 2.98 8.69 2.03
CA ILE A 25 2.31 9.36 3.15
C ILE A 25 2.95 10.73 3.36
N GLU A 26 2.38 11.77 2.74
CA GLU A 26 2.77 13.18 2.95
C GLU A 26 2.02 13.86 4.12
N GLY A 27 1.90 13.18 5.27
CA GLY A 27 1.14 13.65 6.44
C GLY A 27 1.93 14.49 7.45
N PRO A 28 1.26 15.21 8.38
CA PRO A 28 1.89 16.00 9.46
C PRO A 28 2.87 15.21 10.37
N GLU A 29 3.68 15.94 11.14
CA GLU A 29 4.92 15.52 11.86
C GLU A 29 4.81 14.41 12.92
N ARG A 30 3.66 13.73 13.05
CA ARG A 30 3.40 12.74 14.11
C ARG A 30 3.42 11.31 13.56
N SER A 31 3.58 10.33 14.46
CA SER A 31 3.45 8.91 14.10
C SER A 31 1.98 8.51 14.09
N TYR A 32 1.47 8.07 12.94
CA TYR A 32 0.12 7.51 12.85
C TYR A 32 0.09 6.12 13.47
N ASN A 33 -0.97 5.83 14.20
CA ASN A 33 -1.16 4.54 14.85
C ASN A 33 -2.30 3.73 14.23
N HIS A 34 -3.15 4.32 13.39
CA HIS A 34 -4.22 3.62 12.69
C HIS A 34 -4.24 3.90 11.19
N ILE A 35 -4.57 2.86 10.42
CA ILE A 35 -4.85 2.98 8.99
C ILE A 35 -6.29 2.53 8.77
N LYS A 36 -7.07 3.39 8.14
CA LYS A 36 -8.41 3.08 7.66
C LYS A 36 -8.35 3.06 6.14
N VAL A 37 -8.81 1.97 5.52
CA VAL A 37 -8.94 1.86 4.08
C VAL A 37 -10.41 1.72 3.74
N VAL A 38 -10.89 2.52 2.79
CA VAL A 38 -12.27 2.55 2.34
C VAL A 38 -12.30 2.12 0.88
N ASN A 39 -13.15 1.14 0.57
CA ASN A 39 -13.35 0.69 -0.81
C ASN A 39 -14.44 1.51 -1.49
N CYS A 40 -14.08 2.45 -2.36
CA CYS A 40 -15.00 3.14 -3.27
C CYS A 40 -14.87 2.67 -4.72
N THR A 41 -14.23 1.52 -4.95
CA THR A 41 -14.15 0.88 -6.27
C THR A 41 -15.50 0.22 -6.63
N SER A 42 -15.64 -0.18 -7.89
CA SER A 42 -16.75 -1.05 -8.33
C SER A 42 -16.57 -2.51 -7.90
N GLN A 43 -15.42 -2.85 -7.31
CA GLN A 43 -15.04 -4.22 -6.98
C GLN A 43 -15.50 -4.61 -5.58
N ASN A 44 -15.84 -5.89 -5.42
CA ASN A 44 -16.32 -6.50 -4.19
C ASN A 44 -15.57 -7.80 -3.93
N ASN A 45 -15.61 -8.30 -2.69
CA ASN A 45 -15.02 -9.58 -2.28
C ASN A 45 -13.54 -9.73 -2.67
N PHE A 46 -12.73 -8.73 -2.34
CA PHE A 46 -11.30 -8.77 -2.60
C PHE A 46 -10.49 -8.41 -1.36
N SER A 47 -9.22 -8.77 -1.40
CA SER A 47 -8.27 -8.44 -0.34
C SER A 47 -7.15 -7.59 -0.89
N CYS A 48 -6.76 -6.55 -0.18
CA CYS A 48 -5.55 -5.80 -0.49
C CYS A 48 -4.57 -5.84 0.68
N LYS A 49 -3.29 -5.63 0.40
CA LYS A 49 -2.24 -5.57 1.41
C LYS A 49 -1.68 -4.18 1.45
N PHE A 50 -1.50 -3.66 2.66
CA PHE A 50 -0.83 -2.40 2.87
C PHE A 50 0.61 -2.68 3.26
N VAL A 51 1.56 -2.14 2.52
CA VAL A 51 2.99 -2.45 2.67
C VAL A 51 3.81 -1.18 2.76
N SER A 52 4.94 -1.24 3.47
CA SER A 52 5.97 -0.22 3.36
C SER A 52 6.74 -0.39 2.05
N LEU A 53 7.27 0.71 1.54
CA LEU A 53 8.11 0.75 0.36
C LEU A 53 9.40 1.51 0.66
N SER A 54 10.42 1.21 -0.12
CA SER A 54 11.66 1.97 -0.17
C SER A 54 12.00 2.29 -1.62
N LYS A 55 12.49 3.50 -1.90
CA LYS A 55 12.87 3.90 -3.25
C LYS A 55 14.31 3.49 -3.53
N ASN A 56 14.51 2.72 -4.59
CA ASN A 56 15.83 2.35 -5.08
C ASN A 56 16.49 3.53 -5.82
N ARG A 57 17.80 3.42 -6.06
CA ARG A 57 18.58 4.46 -6.76
C ARG A 57 18.14 4.67 -8.21
N ASP A 58 17.60 3.63 -8.84
CA ASP A 58 17.05 3.65 -10.20
C ASP A 58 15.62 4.23 -10.26
N GLY A 59 15.07 4.63 -9.12
CA GLY A 59 13.72 5.18 -9.00
C GLY A 59 12.62 4.13 -8.82
N SER A 60 12.94 2.82 -8.92
CA SER A 60 11.99 1.74 -8.64
C SER A 60 11.67 1.65 -7.15
N PHE A 61 10.56 0.98 -6.82
CA PHE A 61 10.19 0.73 -5.43
C PHE A 61 10.49 -0.71 -5.03
N LYS A 62 11.03 -0.88 -3.83
CA LYS A 62 11.25 -2.17 -3.19
C LYS A 62 10.27 -2.34 -2.03
N ARG A 63 9.58 -3.49 -2.00
CA ARG A 63 8.73 -3.91 -0.86
C ARG A 63 9.50 -3.90 0.45
N GLY A 64 8.83 -3.46 1.51
CA GLY A 64 9.19 -3.71 2.88
C GLY A 64 8.20 -4.61 3.60
N GLU A 65 7.99 -4.27 4.87
CA GLU A 65 7.04 -4.89 5.80
C GLU A 65 5.59 -4.75 5.32
N GLU A 66 4.80 -5.81 5.54
CA GLU A 66 3.35 -5.79 5.39
C GLU A 66 2.73 -5.29 6.70
N TYR A 67 2.01 -4.17 6.63
CA TYR A 67 1.30 -3.60 7.77
C TYR A 67 0.01 -4.37 8.07
N GLY A 68 -0.67 -4.87 7.03
CA GLY A 68 -1.84 -5.73 7.19
C GLY A 68 -2.56 -6.03 5.88
N THR A 69 -3.47 -7.00 5.97
CA THR A 69 -4.39 -7.39 4.89
C THR A 69 -5.81 -6.89 5.20
N TYR A 70 -6.47 -6.28 4.22
CA TYR A 70 -7.79 -5.67 4.32
C TYR A 70 -8.74 -6.43 3.41
N HIS A 71 -9.84 -6.94 3.97
CA HIS A 71 -10.84 -7.72 3.24
C HIS A 71 -12.09 -6.88 3.01
N PHE A 72 -12.43 -6.60 1.75
CA PHE A 72 -13.61 -5.80 1.39
C PHE A 72 -14.70 -6.69 0.80
N ASN A 73 -15.91 -6.59 1.35
CA ASN A 73 -17.09 -7.31 0.88
C ASN A 73 -17.90 -6.51 -0.12
N GLY A 74 -17.76 -5.17 -0.13
CA GLY A 74 -18.64 -4.30 -0.90
C GLY A 74 -18.09 -2.89 -1.12
N HIS A 75 -18.83 -2.12 -1.93
CA HIS A 75 -18.65 -0.68 -2.07
C HIS A 75 -18.94 0.06 -0.76
N LYS A 76 -18.15 1.09 -0.45
CA LYS A 76 -18.08 1.83 0.82
C LYS A 76 -17.75 0.98 2.05
N ASP A 77 -17.26 -0.26 1.86
CA ASP A 77 -16.77 -1.07 2.98
C ASP A 77 -15.47 -0.48 3.54
N GLU A 78 -15.35 -0.51 4.87
CA GLU A 78 -14.28 0.11 5.62
C GLU A 78 -13.54 -0.93 6.42
N GLN A 79 -12.23 -0.94 6.28
CA GLN A 79 -11.35 -1.86 7.00
C GLN A 79 -10.30 -1.05 7.75
N LYS A 80 -10.03 -1.42 9.00
CA LYS A 80 -9.12 -0.69 9.87
C LYS A 80 -8.13 -1.64 10.51
N ILE A 81 -6.86 -1.23 10.53
CA ILE A 81 -5.83 -1.89 11.33
C ILE A 81 -5.09 -0.88 12.20
N ILE A 82 -4.48 -1.40 13.26
CA ILE A 82 -3.55 -0.65 14.10
C ILE A 82 -2.14 -0.94 13.59
N ALA A 83 -1.50 0.08 13.03
CA ALA A 83 -0.15 -0.01 12.50
C ALA A 83 0.56 1.32 12.78
N LYS A 84 1.75 1.24 13.37
CA LYS A 84 2.54 2.43 13.67
C LYS A 84 3.36 2.81 12.44
N ILE A 85 2.94 3.84 11.72
CA ILE A 85 3.65 4.33 10.53
C ILE A 85 4.34 5.65 10.85
N LYS A 86 5.63 5.70 10.52
CA LYS A 86 6.41 6.94 10.61
C LYS A 86 6.01 7.87 9.47
N ARG A 87 6.02 9.17 9.72
CA ARG A 87 5.93 10.20 8.66
C ARG A 87 6.95 9.92 7.53
N GLU A 88 6.60 10.34 6.31
CA GLU A 88 7.41 10.20 5.09
C GLU A 88 7.71 8.76 4.70
N SER A 89 7.11 7.78 5.38
CA SER A 89 7.16 6.40 4.93
C SER A 89 6.47 6.30 3.58
N LEU A 90 7.19 5.77 2.60
CA LEU A 90 6.58 5.34 1.36
C LEU A 90 5.78 4.08 1.64
N ILE A 91 4.59 4.02 1.07
CA ILE A 91 3.66 2.91 1.27
C ILE A 91 3.07 2.47 -0.07
N GLY A 92 2.58 1.25 -0.11
CA GLY A 92 1.88 0.71 -1.26
C GLY A 92 0.62 0.00 -0.83
N ILE A 93 -0.33 -0.05 -1.77
CA ILE A 93 -1.43 -1.01 -1.71
C ILE A 93 -1.18 -2.05 -2.80
N GLU A 94 -1.05 -3.31 -2.37
CA GLU A 94 -1.00 -4.46 -3.26
C GLU A 94 -2.42 -5.02 -3.39
N THR A 95 -2.95 -4.99 -4.61
CA THR A 95 -4.23 -5.63 -4.94
C THR A 95 -3.99 -7.01 -5.54
N PRO A 96 -5.03 -7.85 -5.71
CA PRO A 96 -4.91 -9.09 -6.44
C PRO A 96 -4.31 -8.89 -7.84
N VAL A 97 -3.55 -9.87 -8.32
CA VAL A 97 -2.89 -9.83 -9.64
C VAL A 97 -3.91 -9.55 -10.75
N ASP A 98 -5.06 -10.21 -10.69
CA ASP A 98 -6.14 -10.09 -11.68
C ASP A 98 -7.18 -9.04 -11.30
N PHE A 99 -6.82 -8.02 -10.51
CA PHE A 99 -7.74 -6.93 -10.19
C PHE A 99 -8.20 -6.22 -11.48
N PRO A 100 -9.51 -6.19 -11.79
CA PRO A 100 -10.01 -5.91 -13.13
C PRO A 100 -10.09 -4.41 -13.46
N VAL A 101 -9.72 -3.55 -12.51
CA VAL A 101 -9.74 -2.09 -12.67
C VAL A 101 -8.41 -1.51 -12.21
N ASP A 102 -8.03 -0.40 -12.83
CA ASP A 102 -6.97 0.45 -12.29
C ASP A 102 -7.49 1.22 -11.07
N ILE A 103 -6.68 1.27 -10.02
CA ILE A 103 -7.03 1.96 -8.79
C ILE A 103 -6.34 3.32 -8.74
N GLU A 104 -7.11 4.34 -8.38
CA GLU A 104 -6.63 5.61 -7.87
C GLU A 104 -6.85 5.67 -6.35
N VAL A 105 -5.94 6.34 -5.64
CA VAL A 105 -6.03 6.50 -4.18
C VAL A 105 -6.15 7.97 -3.81
N THR A 106 -7.00 8.26 -2.84
CA THR A 106 -6.96 9.53 -2.10
C THR A 106 -6.52 9.24 -0.68
N ILE A 107 -5.68 10.11 -0.13
CA ILE A 107 -5.16 9.99 1.23
C ILE A 107 -5.55 11.23 2.01
N SER A 108 -6.09 11.03 3.21
CA SER A 108 -6.36 12.10 4.16
C SER A 108 -5.85 11.75 5.54
N TYR A 109 -5.52 12.78 6.31
CA TYR A 109 -5.03 12.67 7.68
C TYR A 109 -6.08 13.19 8.62
N VAL A 110 -6.39 12.41 9.66
CA VAL A 110 -7.34 12.83 10.69
C VAL A 110 -6.66 12.70 12.05
N ASP A 111 -6.34 13.85 12.62
CA ASP A 111 -5.81 13.95 13.98
C ASP A 111 -6.96 13.83 14.97
N HIS A 112 -6.95 12.81 15.83
CA HIS A 112 -7.84 12.75 16.98
C HIS A 112 -7.04 12.90 18.28
N ARG A 113 -7.75 13.25 19.35
CA ARG A 113 -7.16 13.45 20.68
C ARG A 113 -6.35 12.25 21.19
N PHE A 114 -6.66 11.03 20.75
CA PHE A 114 -6.09 9.78 21.28
C PHE A 114 -5.47 8.86 20.23
N TYR A 115 -5.63 9.17 18.94
CA TYR A 115 -5.08 8.41 17.82
C TYR A 115 -5.12 9.26 16.55
N ASP A 116 -4.22 8.96 15.61
CA ASP A 116 -4.17 9.63 14.32
C ASP A 116 -4.47 8.57 13.23
N TYR A 117 -5.37 8.91 12.31
CA TYR A 117 -5.67 8.07 11.15
C TYR A 117 -4.93 8.55 9.92
N VAL A 118 -4.38 7.58 9.20
CA VAL A 118 -4.28 7.67 7.74
C VAL A 118 -5.54 7.04 7.18
N VAL A 119 -6.33 7.82 6.45
CA VAL A 119 -7.48 7.31 5.69
C VAL A 119 -7.07 7.21 4.24
N VAL A 120 -7.20 6.01 3.67
CA VAL A 120 -6.95 5.76 2.26
C VAL A 120 -8.26 5.34 1.61
N VAL A 121 -8.67 6.06 0.58
CA VAL A 121 -9.87 5.74 -0.19
C VAL A 121 -9.46 5.24 -1.56
N LEU A 122 -9.93 4.03 -1.90
CA LEU A 122 -9.68 3.38 -3.19
C LEU A 122 -10.79 3.74 -4.17
N TYR A 123 -10.45 4.22 -5.36
CA TYR A 123 -11.38 4.54 -6.43
C TYR A 123 -11.01 3.81 -7.72
N ASP A 124 -11.99 3.55 -8.58
CA ASP A 124 -11.69 3.19 -9.97
C ASP A 124 -11.11 4.43 -10.65
N LYS A 125 -9.91 4.32 -11.24
CA LYS A 125 -9.20 5.44 -11.87
C LYS A 125 -10.01 6.20 -12.94
N ASN A 126 -10.96 5.51 -13.57
CA ASN A 126 -11.82 6.06 -14.63
C ASN A 126 -13.25 6.36 -14.15
N SER A 127 -13.55 6.23 -12.86
CA SER A 127 -14.86 6.59 -12.33
C SER A 127 -14.99 8.12 -12.23
N VAL A 128 -16.18 8.63 -12.56
CA VAL A 128 -16.49 10.05 -12.39
C VAL A 128 -16.51 10.33 -10.89
N LYS A 129 -15.49 11.03 -10.38
CA LYS A 129 -15.31 11.34 -8.95
C LYS A 129 -16.55 12.06 -8.39
N TYR A 130 -17.41 11.33 -7.70
CA TYR A 130 -18.49 11.88 -6.89
C TYR A 130 -18.49 11.16 -5.55
N ASP A 131 -17.97 11.86 -4.55
CA ASP A 131 -18.47 11.97 -3.18
C ASP A 131 -17.31 12.48 -2.33
N SER A 132 -17.30 13.78 -2.07
CA SER A 132 -16.48 14.39 -1.03
C SER A 132 -16.92 13.84 0.33
N PHE A 133 -16.02 13.12 1.03
CA PHE A 133 -16.16 12.73 2.42
C PHE A 133 -15.72 13.85 3.36
#